data_AF-A0A3Q2EAZ7-F1
#
_entry.id   AF-A0A3Q2EAZ7-F1
#
_cell.length_a   1.000
_cell.length_b   1.000
_cell.length_c   1.000
_cell.angle_alpha   90.00
_cell.angle_beta   90.00
_cell.angle_gamma   90.00
#
_symmetry.space_group_name_H-M   'P 1'
#
loop_
_entity.id
_entity.type
_entity.pdbx_description
1 polymer ?
#
loop_
_entity_poly.entity_id
_entity_poly.type
_entity_poly.pdbx_seq_one_letter_code
_entity_poly.pdbx_strand_id
1 'polypeptide(L)'
;MEDPGSPRVMYFSSDQGDTFSQALLPSASTEQFYSILDGDKDMLFMHVDTPGETFFGTMYTSDDRGILFSKSLERHLFDGQRKSDFTNITSLRGVYLTNKLDIDGRIRSVISFNRGGTWRPLKKPENVNCPGNVKRCNLHIHGEHSRYNNLVPMLALSEPTAIGLVIAHGTVGDSLSLSQHPDVFVSSDGGYNWRGTLKGPHHYSILDSGGLIVAVEAHRDRQVKTIKFSTDEGRCWKSYNFTEQPFFFAGLASEPGTKAMNVSVWGFRPEDDGQPMWVTVTIDFQSLITRECSKKDYEEWLAHSTNKGDSERNGCVLGMKETYRRLKKQSVCRNGRSFVVKKKQSPCPCTREDYLCDYGYFRHVNTSECVRQPNTPNKSFEMCLDGEEDELLTAGYRKVPSDKCEGGFTPQHMVQTIIRPCGVKPTLDPSAVSTSPVEHFDTPKERLVLILVSTGAAVVVLVTIISAFLAVRRGVYRTRMPAYRFSNLRIQEDNGFTADLESATSSNGTACQHDSDVDLIE
;
A
#
# COMPACT_ATOMS: atom_id res chain seq x y z
N MET A 1 7.30 21.72 -31.04
CA MET A 1 7.31 22.40 -29.74
C MET A 1 5.87 22.38 -29.28
N GLU A 2 5.54 21.45 -28.38
CA GLU A 2 4.17 21.28 -27.89
C GLU A 2 3.73 22.56 -27.19
N ASP A 3 2.50 23.00 -27.48
CA ASP A 3 1.93 24.20 -26.88
C ASP A 3 1.80 23.99 -25.36
N PRO A 4 2.51 24.77 -24.51
CA PRO A 4 2.56 24.57 -23.07
C PRO A 4 1.19 24.68 -22.36
N GLY A 5 0.13 25.05 -23.08
CA GLY A 5 -1.26 25.04 -22.60
C GLY A 5 -2.06 23.76 -22.92
N SER A 6 -1.48 22.76 -23.60
CA SER A 6 -2.25 21.58 -24.03
C SER A 6 -2.60 20.66 -22.84
N PRO A 7 -3.89 20.36 -22.62
CA PRO A 7 -4.29 19.44 -21.54
C PRO A 7 -3.77 18.03 -21.80
N ARG A 8 -3.15 17.43 -20.79
CA ARG A 8 -2.70 16.03 -20.80
C ARG A 8 -3.81 15.14 -20.25
N VAL A 9 -3.96 13.96 -20.84
CA VAL A 9 -4.89 12.91 -20.41
C VAL A 9 -4.12 11.59 -20.24
N MET A 10 -4.64 10.71 -19.39
CA MET A 10 -4.03 9.41 -19.12
C MET A 10 -4.63 8.33 -20.01
N TYR A 11 -3.79 7.42 -20.50
CA TYR A 11 -4.19 6.18 -21.17
C TYR A 11 -3.64 4.99 -20.37
N PHE A 12 -4.42 3.93 -20.27
CA PHE A 12 -4.04 2.68 -19.60
C PHE A 12 -4.05 1.52 -20.59
N SER A 13 -3.16 0.56 -20.33
CA SER A 13 -3.07 -0.70 -21.04
C SER A 13 -2.99 -1.82 -20.00
N SER A 14 -3.82 -2.85 -20.17
CA SER A 14 -3.79 -4.08 -19.37
C SER A 14 -3.06 -5.23 -20.06
N ASP A 15 -2.61 -5.02 -21.31
CA ASP A 15 -2.03 -6.02 -22.20
C ASP A 15 -0.59 -5.69 -22.61
N GLN A 16 0.14 -4.97 -21.75
CA GLN A 16 1.55 -4.61 -21.94
C GLN A 16 1.82 -3.64 -23.11
N GLY A 17 0.82 -2.86 -23.50
CA GLY A 17 0.94 -1.77 -24.47
C GLY A 17 0.52 -2.15 -25.88
N ASP A 18 -0.11 -3.32 -26.06
CA ASP A 18 -0.71 -3.70 -27.35
C ASP A 18 -1.93 -2.82 -27.64
N THR A 19 -2.75 -2.54 -26.62
CA THR A 19 -3.88 -1.62 -26.72
C THR A 19 -3.93 -0.60 -25.59
N PHE A 20 -4.54 0.55 -25.88
CA PHE A 20 -4.64 1.68 -24.94
C PHE A 20 -6.05 2.24 -24.87
N SER A 21 -6.51 2.43 -23.64
CA SER A 21 -7.82 2.99 -23.32
C SER A 21 -7.65 4.30 -22.57
N GLN A 22 -8.37 5.36 -22.99
CA GLN A 22 -8.32 6.63 -22.27
C GLN A 22 -8.99 6.50 -20.90
N ALA A 23 -8.31 6.94 -19.85
CA ALA A 23 -8.85 7.06 -18.51
C ALA A 23 -9.88 8.19 -18.42
N LEU A 24 -11.02 7.94 -17.76
CA LEU A 24 -11.99 8.98 -17.44
C LEU A 24 -11.59 9.73 -16.17
N LEU A 25 -10.49 10.48 -16.27
CA LEU A 25 -10.00 11.41 -15.26
C LEU A 25 -10.07 12.85 -15.80
N PRO A 26 -10.16 13.86 -14.91
CA PRO A 26 -9.99 15.25 -15.32
C PRO A 26 -8.64 15.43 -16.02
N SER A 27 -8.62 16.15 -17.14
CA SER A 27 -7.38 16.51 -17.82
C SER A 27 -6.53 17.44 -16.95
N ALA A 28 -5.22 17.29 -17.00
CA ALA A 28 -4.27 18.08 -16.23
C ALA A 28 -3.48 19.02 -17.17
N SER A 29 -3.26 20.26 -16.74
CA SER A 29 -2.34 21.18 -17.42
C SER A 29 -0.88 20.72 -17.30
N THR A 30 0.04 21.47 -17.88
CA THR A 30 1.49 21.25 -17.75
C THR A 30 2.01 21.48 -16.33
N GLU A 31 1.36 22.35 -15.56
CA GLU A 31 1.72 22.68 -14.17
C GLU A 31 1.19 21.65 -13.17
N GLN A 32 0.09 20.97 -13.50
CA GLN A 32 -0.51 19.91 -12.70
C GLN A 32 0.19 18.56 -12.91
N PHE A 33 -0.10 17.58 -12.06
CA PHE A 33 0.41 16.22 -12.20
C PHE A 33 -0.63 15.15 -11.82
N TYR A 34 -0.36 13.95 -12.32
CA TYR A 34 -1.00 12.71 -11.86
C TYR A 34 -0.02 11.93 -10.98
N SER A 35 -0.51 11.21 -9.98
CA SER A 35 0.31 10.31 -9.18
C SER A 35 -0.46 9.03 -8.85
N ILE A 36 0.11 7.89 -9.25
CA ILE A 36 -0.38 6.58 -8.80
C ILE A 36 0.06 6.41 -7.36
N LEU A 37 -0.90 6.31 -6.44
CA LEU A 37 -0.66 6.22 -5.00
C LEU A 37 -0.45 4.79 -4.53
N ASP A 38 -1.29 3.88 -5.02
CA ASP A 38 -1.21 2.43 -4.81
C ASP A 38 -2.03 1.74 -5.91
N GLY A 39 -1.80 0.45 -6.11
CA GLY A 39 -2.52 -0.32 -7.11
C GLY A 39 -2.24 -1.80 -7.01
N ASP A 40 -3.26 -2.59 -7.32
CA ASP A 40 -3.13 -4.03 -7.50
C ASP A 40 -3.89 -4.47 -8.76
N LYS A 41 -4.04 -5.79 -8.93
CA LYS A 41 -4.74 -6.37 -10.08
C LYS A 41 -6.23 -6.03 -10.14
N ASP A 42 -6.82 -5.52 -9.05
CA ASP A 42 -8.25 -5.24 -8.97
C ASP A 42 -8.54 -3.75 -9.15
N MET A 43 -7.65 -2.83 -8.75
CA MET A 43 -7.88 -1.37 -8.89
C MET A 43 -6.61 -0.52 -8.66
N LEU A 44 -6.70 0.75 -9.05
CA LEU A 44 -5.71 1.80 -8.85
C LEU A 44 -6.25 2.93 -7.95
N PHE A 45 -5.40 3.46 -7.09
CA PHE A 45 -5.57 4.77 -6.47
C PHE A 45 -4.79 5.81 -7.26
N MET A 46 -5.49 6.83 -7.73
CA MET A 46 -4.91 7.92 -8.51
C MET A 46 -5.11 9.25 -7.79
N HIS A 47 -4.07 10.07 -7.74
CA HIS A 47 -4.16 11.47 -7.37
C HIS A 47 -4.17 12.34 -8.63
N VAL A 48 -5.07 13.31 -8.67
CA VAL A 48 -5.08 14.38 -9.67
C VAL A 48 -4.90 15.71 -8.94
N ASP A 49 -3.84 16.43 -9.29
CA ASP A 49 -3.51 17.71 -8.68
C ASP A 49 -4.57 18.79 -8.98
N THR A 50 -4.79 19.71 -8.04
CA THR A 50 -5.72 20.84 -8.25
C THR A 50 -4.99 21.97 -8.97
N PRO A 51 -5.59 22.65 -9.97
CA PRO A 51 -4.95 23.78 -10.62
C PRO A 51 -4.51 24.87 -9.63
N GLY A 52 -3.32 25.42 -9.84
CA GLY A 52 -2.70 26.44 -8.98
C GLY A 52 -1.89 25.86 -7.82
N GLU A 53 -1.16 26.72 -7.10
CA GLU A 53 -0.27 26.32 -6.00
C GLU A 53 -1.03 25.99 -4.72
N THR A 54 -1.73 24.86 -4.72
CA THR A 54 -2.72 24.52 -3.67
C THR A 54 -2.24 23.44 -2.70
N PHE A 55 -1.17 22.69 -3.01
CA PHE A 55 -0.62 21.58 -2.20
C PHE A 55 -1.66 20.49 -1.85
N PHE A 56 -2.76 20.42 -2.62
CA PHE A 56 -3.76 19.37 -2.50
C PHE A 56 -4.37 19.04 -3.84
N GLY A 57 -4.86 17.82 -3.95
CA GLY A 57 -5.57 17.33 -5.12
C GLY A 57 -6.79 16.53 -4.74
N THR A 58 -7.30 15.78 -5.72
CA THR A 58 -8.39 14.84 -5.53
C THR A 58 -7.91 13.43 -5.80
N MET A 59 -8.21 12.53 -4.87
CA MET A 59 -7.99 11.10 -5.06
C MET A 59 -9.17 10.44 -5.75
N TYR A 60 -8.86 9.50 -6.61
CA TYR A 60 -9.80 8.68 -7.34
C TYR A 60 -9.44 7.20 -7.19
N THR A 61 -10.46 6.35 -7.25
CA THR A 61 -10.32 4.89 -7.29
C THR A 61 -10.84 4.37 -8.64
N SER A 62 -10.07 3.54 -9.31
CA SER A 62 -10.44 3.02 -10.63
C SER A 62 -11.46 1.87 -10.56
N ASP A 63 -11.99 1.48 -11.72
CA ASP A 63 -12.53 0.15 -11.95
C ASP A 63 -11.42 -0.91 -12.12
N ASP A 64 -11.85 -2.15 -12.29
CA ASP A 64 -11.00 -3.31 -12.55
C ASP A 64 -10.27 -3.25 -13.89
N ARG A 65 -10.68 -2.35 -14.79
CA ARG A 65 -10.03 -2.08 -16.07
C ARG A 65 -9.07 -0.89 -16.04
N GLY A 66 -9.08 -0.08 -14.98
CA GLY A 66 -8.29 1.16 -14.92
C GLY A 66 -8.82 2.28 -15.81
N ILE A 67 -10.07 2.23 -16.25
CA ILE A 67 -10.69 3.18 -17.19
C ILE A 67 -11.62 4.15 -16.45
N LEU A 68 -12.54 3.61 -15.65
CA LEU A 68 -13.57 4.39 -14.97
C LEU A 68 -13.09 4.76 -13.57
N PHE A 69 -13.05 6.05 -13.25
CA PHE A 69 -12.58 6.53 -11.95
C PHE A 69 -13.71 7.16 -11.14
N SER A 70 -13.82 6.76 -9.87
CA SER A 70 -14.72 7.36 -8.88
C SER A 70 -13.95 8.26 -7.94
N LYS A 71 -14.48 9.45 -7.66
CA LYS A 71 -13.88 10.35 -6.66
C LYS A 71 -13.93 9.70 -5.28
N SER A 72 -12.79 9.62 -4.61
CA SER A 72 -12.62 8.95 -3.32
C SER A 72 -12.39 9.93 -2.17
N LEU A 73 -11.46 10.88 -2.33
CA LEU A 73 -11.14 11.87 -1.30
C LEU A 73 -10.77 13.22 -1.93
N GLU A 74 -11.47 14.27 -1.52
CA GLU A 74 -11.15 15.64 -1.90
C GLU A 74 -10.12 16.26 -0.97
N ARG A 75 -9.38 17.24 -1.51
CA ARG A 75 -8.36 18.01 -0.79
C ARG A 75 -7.30 17.12 -0.12
N HIS A 76 -6.98 16.01 -0.78
CA HIS A 76 -5.90 15.12 -0.39
C HIS A 76 -4.58 15.87 -0.38
N LEU A 77 -3.89 15.87 0.76
CA LEU A 77 -2.62 16.57 0.90
C LEU A 77 -1.57 15.91 0.03
N PHE A 78 -0.93 16.73 -0.81
CA PHE A 78 0.20 16.32 -1.62
C PHE A 78 1.20 17.47 -1.58
N ASP A 79 2.28 17.27 -0.84
CA ASP A 79 3.18 18.37 -0.48
C ASP A 79 3.95 18.92 -1.70
N GLY A 80 4.56 20.09 -1.53
CA GLY A 80 5.37 20.73 -2.57
C GLY A 80 6.62 19.94 -3.00
N GLN A 81 6.99 18.89 -2.28
CA GLN A 81 8.07 17.96 -2.64
C GLN A 81 7.57 16.78 -3.46
N ARG A 82 6.30 16.82 -3.89
CA ARG A 82 5.61 15.77 -4.63
C ARG A 82 5.58 14.44 -3.86
N LYS A 83 5.41 14.51 -2.55
CA LYS A 83 5.15 13.35 -1.71
C LYS A 83 3.79 13.45 -1.05
N SER A 84 3.22 12.28 -0.81
CA SER A 84 1.94 12.15 -0.14
C SER A 84 2.10 11.41 1.17
N ASP A 85 1.26 11.76 2.14
CA ASP A 85 1.08 11.03 3.39
C ASP A 85 0.20 9.77 3.21
N PHE A 86 -0.21 9.46 1.98
CA PHE A 86 -0.97 8.26 1.64
C PHE A 86 -0.18 6.99 1.98
N THR A 87 -0.75 6.16 2.85
CA THR A 87 -0.12 4.97 3.41
C THR A 87 -1.10 3.80 3.35
N ASN A 88 -0.67 2.71 2.72
CA ASN A 88 -1.37 1.42 2.78
C ASN A 88 -1.05 0.73 4.11
N ILE A 89 -2.08 0.40 4.89
CA ILE A 89 -1.93 -0.33 6.14
C ILE A 89 -1.95 -1.83 5.83
N THR A 90 -0.78 -2.38 5.57
CA THR A 90 -0.61 -3.75 5.04
C THR A 90 -1.00 -4.85 6.03
N SER A 91 -1.11 -4.52 7.32
CA SER A 91 -1.50 -5.45 8.38
C SER A 91 -3.01 -5.73 8.42
N LEU A 92 -3.84 -5.01 7.65
CA LEU A 92 -5.28 -5.29 7.56
C LEU A 92 -5.85 -4.92 6.17
N ARG A 93 -6.62 -5.84 5.57
CA ARG A 93 -7.14 -5.68 4.21
C ARG A 93 -8.02 -4.44 4.07
N GLY A 94 -7.75 -3.64 3.04
CA GLY A 94 -8.61 -2.52 2.64
C GLY A 94 -8.47 -1.27 3.50
N VAL A 95 -7.46 -1.24 4.37
CA VAL A 95 -7.18 -0.10 5.24
C VAL A 95 -6.15 0.83 4.62
N TYR A 96 -6.50 2.11 4.54
CA TYR A 96 -5.63 3.17 4.01
C TYR A 96 -5.69 4.39 4.90
N LEU A 97 -4.55 5.02 5.13
CA LEU A 97 -4.39 6.22 5.93
C LEU A 97 -3.85 7.34 5.04
N THR A 98 -4.35 8.56 5.18
CA THR A 98 -3.75 9.73 4.53
C THR A 98 -4.09 11.02 5.28
N ASN A 99 -3.47 12.13 4.88
CA ASN A 99 -3.78 13.46 5.36
C ASN A 99 -4.51 14.27 4.28
N LYS A 100 -5.44 15.13 4.71
CA LYS A 100 -6.11 16.11 3.85
C LYS A 100 -5.90 17.53 4.37
N LEU A 101 -5.83 18.50 3.47
CA LEU A 101 -5.85 19.92 3.81
C LEU A 101 -7.29 20.40 3.83
N ASP A 102 -7.86 20.65 5.00
CA ASP A 102 -9.27 21.05 5.10
C ASP A 102 -9.47 22.52 4.66
N ILE A 103 -10.72 22.98 4.58
CA ILE A 103 -11.06 24.34 4.09
C ILE A 103 -10.53 25.42 5.04
N ASP A 104 -10.42 25.12 6.33
CA ASP A 104 -9.86 26.01 7.36
C ASP A 104 -8.32 26.05 7.35
N GLY A 105 -7.68 25.47 6.33
CA GLY A 105 -6.23 25.44 6.18
C GLY A 105 -5.52 24.45 7.11
N ARG A 106 -6.26 23.59 7.81
CA ARG A 106 -5.69 22.64 8.77
C ARG A 106 -5.53 21.26 8.16
N ILE A 107 -4.40 20.63 8.49
CA ILE A 107 -4.10 19.26 8.05
C ILE A 107 -4.79 18.28 9.01
N ARG A 108 -5.60 17.38 8.47
CA ARG A 108 -6.31 16.35 9.25
C ARG A 108 -6.11 14.97 8.66
N SER A 109 -5.73 14.03 9.52
CA SER A 109 -5.63 12.62 9.15
C SER A 109 -6.99 11.96 9.02
N VAL A 110 -7.14 11.16 7.98
CA VAL A 110 -8.32 10.36 7.69
C VAL A 110 -7.91 8.94 7.35
N ILE A 111 -8.77 7.99 7.70
CA ILE A 111 -8.56 6.57 7.48
C ILE A 111 -9.78 5.98 6.77
N SER A 112 -9.52 5.14 5.78
CA SER A 112 -10.51 4.30 5.12
C SER A 112 -10.31 2.85 5.52
N PHE A 113 -11.41 2.11 5.65
CA PHE A 113 -11.39 0.66 5.94
C PHE A 113 -11.99 -0.16 4.79
N ASN A 114 -12.41 0.50 3.72
CA ASN A 114 -13.07 -0.10 2.56
C ASN A 114 -12.46 0.41 1.25
N ARG A 115 -11.11 0.40 1.16
CA ARG A 115 -10.36 0.79 -0.04
C ARG A 115 -10.75 2.17 -0.59
N GLY A 116 -10.86 3.15 0.28
CA GLY A 116 -11.17 4.52 -0.13
C GLY A 116 -12.62 4.78 -0.53
N GLY A 117 -13.52 3.81 -0.35
CA GLY A 117 -14.96 4.06 -0.56
C GLY A 117 -15.51 5.10 0.42
N THR A 118 -15.07 5.04 1.67
CA THR A 118 -15.39 6.05 2.69
C THR A 118 -14.17 6.38 3.54
N TRP A 119 -14.04 7.65 3.92
CA TRP A 119 -12.95 8.16 4.75
C TRP A 119 -13.53 8.78 6.03
N ARG A 120 -12.90 8.52 7.16
CA ARG A 120 -13.31 9.08 8.46
C ARG A 120 -12.10 9.55 9.28
N PRO A 121 -12.28 10.51 10.21
CA PRO A 121 -11.23 10.88 11.16
C PRO A 121 -10.82 9.68 12.03
N LEU A 122 -9.56 9.63 12.46
CA LEU A 122 -9.10 8.62 13.41
C LEU A 122 -9.64 8.94 14.80
N LYS A 123 -10.06 7.92 15.54
CA LYS A 123 -10.55 8.10 16.91
C LYS A 123 -9.42 8.57 17.83
N LYS A 124 -9.76 9.43 18.77
CA LYS A 124 -8.86 9.78 19.89
C LYS A 124 -8.58 8.52 20.72
N PRO A 125 -7.32 8.25 21.08
CA PRO A 125 -6.97 7.25 22.08
C PRO A 125 -7.63 7.55 23.43
N GLU A 126 -8.15 6.54 24.10
CA GLU A 126 -8.80 6.70 25.41
C GLU A 126 -7.82 7.22 26.47
N ASN A 127 -6.58 6.73 26.43
CA ASN A 127 -5.52 7.04 27.39
C ASN A 127 -4.79 8.38 27.18
N VAL A 128 -5.23 9.22 26.24
CA VAL A 128 -4.57 10.50 25.92
C VAL A 128 -5.58 11.64 25.91
N ASN A 129 -5.38 12.65 26.75
CA ASN A 129 -6.29 13.79 26.83
C ASN A 129 -6.12 14.76 25.65
N CYS A 130 -7.20 15.46 25.32
CA CYS A 130 -7.15 16.56 24.35
C CYS A 130 -6.43 17.76 24.95
N PRO A 131 -5.62 18.47 24.16
CA PRO A 131 -5.00 19.71 24.61
C PRO A 131 -6.05 20.84 24.70
N GLY A 132 -6.49 21.19 25.90
CA GLY A 132 -7.46 22.26 26.14
C GLY A 132 -8.89 21.94 25.66
N ASN A 133 -9.73 22.97 25.55
CA ASN A 133 -11.13 22.83 25.14
C ASN A 133 -11.30 22.87 23.61
N VAL A 134 -10.88 21.80 22.95
CA VAL A 134 -11.02 21.64 21.50
C VAL A 134 -12.37 21.02 21.13
N LYS A 135 -13.10 21.60 20.17
CA LYS A 135 -14.40 21.07 19.72
C LYS A 135 -14.29 19.74 18.97
N ARG A 136 -13.20 19.55 18.23
CA ARG A 136 -12.88 18.32 17.49
C ARG A 136 -11.53 17.85 17.99
N CYS A 137 -11.49 16.62 18.50
CA CYS A 137 -10.27 16.06 19.06
C CYS A 137 -10.12 14.63 18.56
N ASN A 138 -9.18 14.47 17.64
CA ASN A 138 -8.90 13.23 16.94
C ASN A 138 -7.40 12.93 17.00
N LEU A 139 -7.04 11.70 16.63
CA LEU A 139 -5.64 11.37 16.39
C LEU A 139 -5.26 11.84 14.99
N HIS A 140 -4.10 12.46 14.88
CA HIS A 140 -3.48 12.82 13.61
C HIS A 140 -2.11 12.15 13.51
N ILE A 141 -1.84 11.54 12.37
CA ILE A 141 -0.63 10.77 12.11
C ILE A 141 0.31 11.61 11.25
N HIS A 142 1.57 11.64 11.68
CA HIS A 142 2.64 12.30 10.95
C HIS A 142 3.08 11.42 9.77
N GLY A 143 3.02 11.98 8.56
CA GLY A 143 3.49 11.34 7.32
C GLY A 143 4.77 11.95 6.76
N GLU A 144 4.96 11.82 5.45
CA GLU A 144 6.07 12.40 4.69
C GLU A 144 6.16 13.92 4.88
N HIS A 145 5.03 14.64 4.94
CA HIS A 145 5.03 16.08 5.20
C HIS A 145 5.75 16.42 6.51
N SER A 146 5.51 15.65 7.58
CA SER A 146 6.14 15.88 8.88
C SER A 146 7.58 15.39 8.94
N ARG A 147 7.88 14.29 8.24
CA ARG A 147 9.24 13.73 8.14
C ARG A 147 10.18 14.69 7.41
N TYR A 148 9.72 15.28 6.32
CA TYR A 148 10.47 16.30 5.58
C TYR A 148 10.82 17.50 6.47
N ASN A 149 9.89 17.91 7.33
CA ASN A 149 10.11 18.97 8.33
C ASN A 149 10.91 18.49 9.56
N ASN A 150 11.52 17.30 9.53
CA ASN A 150 12.34 16.71 10.60
C ASN A 150 11.61 16.54 11.95
N LEU A 151 10.27 16.48 11.96
CA LEU A 151 9.50 16.30 13.19
C LEU A 151 9.46 14.85 13.66
N VAL A 152 9.43 13.92 12.70
CA VAL A 152 9.38 12.48 12.98
C VAL A 152 10.53 11.75 12.30
N PRO A 153 11.14 10.76 12.97
CA PRO A 153 12.26 10.01 12.42
C PRO A 153 11.82 8.95 11.39
N MET A 154 10.55 8.51 11.42
CA MET A 154 10.01 7.52 10.49
C MET A 154 8.49 7.69 10.29
N LEU A 155 7.97 7.04 9.26
CA LEU A 155 6.54 6.96 8.92
C LEU A 155 5.82 5.82 9.68
N ALA A 156 4.51 5.73 9.51
CA ALA A 156 3.75 4.60 10.02
C ALA A 156 4.30 3.24 9.50
N LEU A 157 4.46 2.29 10.42
CA LEU A 157 4.90 0.93 10.15
C LEU A 157 3.74 -0.05 10.33
N SER A 158 3.53 -0.90 9.33
CA SER A 158 2.61 -2.03 9.39
C SER A 158 3.13 -3.14 8.49
N GLU A 159 2.89 -4.38 8.87
CA GLU A 159 3.46 -5.56 8.21
C GLU A 159 2.36 -6.63 8.02
N PRO A 160 2.30 -7.32 6.86
CA PRO A 160 1.23 -8.26 6.54
C PRO A 160 1.25 -9.53 7.40
N THR A 161 2.37 -9.81 8.07
CA THR A 161 2.53 -10.91 9.03
C THR A 161 2.03 -10.55 10.43
N ALA A 162 2.01 -9.26 10.78
CA ALA A 162 1.63 -8.73 12.09
C ALA A 162 0.20 -8.16 12.04
N ILE A 163 -0.79 -9.06 11.94
CA ILE A 163 -2.18 -8.72 11.63
C ILE A 163 -2.77 -7.68 12.61
N GLY A 164 -3.29 -6.59 12.04
CA GLY A 164 -3.90 -5.47 12.76
C GLY A 164 -2.91 -4.52 13.45
N LEU A 165 -1.62 -4.86 13.50
CA LEU A 165 -0.62 -4.02 14.16
C LEU A 165 -0.25 -2.84 13.27
N VAL A 166 -0.34 -1.64 13.82
CA VAL A 166 0.11 -0.39 13.18
C VAL A 166 0.82 0.45 14.24
N ILE A 167 2.03 0.92 13.93
CA ILE A 167 2.81 1.78 14.81
C ILE A 167 3.05 3.09 14.05
N ALA A 168 2.76 4.22 14.67
CA ALA A 168 2.91 5.51 14.00
C ALA A 168 3.21 6.63 15.00
N HIS A 169 3.91 7.65 14.53
CA HIS A 169 4.02 8.91 15.27
C HIS A 169 2.76 9.75 15.05
N GLY A 170 2.25 10.35 16.12
CA GLY A 170 1.02 11.12 16.06
C GLY A 170 0.94 12.27 17.06
N THR A 171 -0.10 13.08 16.90
CA THR A 171 -0.54 14.12 17.83
C THR A 171 -2.05 14.03 18.02
N VAL A 172 -2.54 14.39 19.20
CA VAL A 172 -3.97 14.39 19.53
C VAL A 172 -4.45 15.82 19.63
N GLY A 173 -5.45 16.20 18.82
CA GLY A 173 -5.94 17.58 18.75
C GLY A 173 -6.98 17.80 17.65
N ASP A 174 -7.18 19.05 17.24
CA ASP A 174 -8.08 19.42 16.11
C ASP A 174 -7.47 19.11 14.74
N SER A 175 -6.15 19.18 14.67
CA SER A 175 -5.36 19.05 13.45
C SER A 175 -3.95 18.60 13.77
N LEU A 176 -3.24 18.15 12.74
CA LEU A 176 -1.81 17.87 12.83
C LEU A 176 -1.06 19.16 13.20
N SER A 177 -0.38 19.16 14.34
CA SER A 177 0.39 20.32 14.80
C SER A 177 1.88 20.10 14.57
N LEU A 178 2.53 21.03 13.88
CA LEU A 178 3.99 21.02 13.73
C LEU A 178 4.72 21.54 14.99
N SER A 179 4.00 22.21 15.90
CA SER A 179 4.58 22.76 17.14
C SER A 179 4.53 21.79 18.31
N GLN A 180 3.81 20.67 18.20
CA GLN A 180 3.74 19.65 19.23
C GLN A 180 4.77 18.56 18.97
N HIS A 181 5.44 18.10 20.02
CA HIS A 181 6.31 16.93 19.92
C HIS A 181 5.49 15.67 19.68
N PRO A 182 5.80 14.88 18.65
CA PRO A 182 5.05 13.68 18.33
C PRO A 182 5.36 12.57 19.32
N ASP A 183 4.30 11.91 19.78
CA ASP A 183 4.36 10.67 20.55
C ASP A 183 4.16 9.46 19.62
N VAL A 184 4.48 8.25 20.09
CA VAL A 184 4.21 7.01 19.36
C VAL A 184 2.88 6.42 19.78
N PHE A 185 2.09 6.02 18.80
CA PHE A 185 0.79 5.38 18.96
C PHE A 185 0.80 4.00 18.32
N VAL A 186 0.08 3.07 18.94
CA VAL A 186 -0.10 1.71 18.41
C VAL A 186 -1.58 1.41 18.27
N SER A 187 -1.94 0.81 17.14
CA SER A 187 -3.22 0.14 16.92
C SER A 187 -2.97 -1.36 16.83
N SER A 188 -3.87 -2.15 17.43
CA SER A 188 -3.87 -3.62 17.31
C SER A 188 -5.01 -4.15 16.43
N ASP A 189 -5.81 -3.29 15.82
CA ASP A 189 -6.99 -3.65 15.04
C ASP A 189 -7.05 -2.99 13.66
N GLY A 190 -5.89 -2.60 13.12
CA GLY A 190 -5.77 -1.97 11.80
C GLY A 190 -6.24 -0.51 11.76
N GLY A 191 -6.25 0.18 12.88
CA GLY A 191 -6.45 1.63 12.97
C GLY A 191 -7.85 2.04 13.41
N TYR A 192 -8.71 1.08 13.83
CA TYR A 192 -10.01 1.40 14.41
C TYR A 192 -9.87 2.06 15.78
N ASN A 193 -8.96 1.54 16.60
CA ASN A 193 -8.65 2.07 17.92
C ASN A 193 -7.13 2.18 18.11
N TRP A 194 -6.72 3.25 18.78
CA TRP A 194 -5.32 3.60 18.98
C TRP A 194 -5.02 3.80 20.46
N ARG A 195 -3.78 3.54 20.87
CA ARG A 195 -3.27 3.79 22.22
C ARG A 195 -1.97 4.57 22.11
N GLY A 196 -1.84 5.66 22.89
CA GLY A 196 -0.56 6.34 23.05
C GLY A 196 0.38 5.46 23.88
N THR A 197 1.59 5.19 23.40
CA THR A 197 2.44 4.12 23.96
C THR A 197 3.85 4.56 24.39
N LEU A 198 4.51 5.42 23.62
CA LEU A 198 5.82 5.97 23.97
C LEU A 198 5.79 7.48 23.82
N LYS A 199 6.42 8.18 24.77
CA LYS A 199 6.55 9.63 24.76
C LYS A 199 7.74 10.07 23.91
N GLY A 200 7.52 11.00 23.00
CA GLY A 200 8.54 11.51 22.10
C GLY A 200 8.90 10.59 20.92
N PRO A 201 9.75 11.07 20.01
CA PRO A 201 10.10 10.37 18.78
C PRO A 201 10.97 9.14 19.04
N HIS A 202 10.56 8.00 18.49
CA HIS A 202 11.34 6.76 18.51
C HIS A 202 11.54 6.19 17.11
N HIS A 203 12.64 5.48 16.90
CA HIS A 203 12.70 4.43 15.91
C HIS A 203 12.04 3.14 16.43
N TYR A 204 11.34 2.38 15.59
CA TYR A 204 10.66 1.13 15.96
C TYR A 204 10.76 0.11 14.83
N SER A 205 10.72 -1.18 15.20
CA SER A 205 10.62 -2.30 14.26
C SER A 205 9.73 -3.40 14.83
N ILE A 206 9.11 -4.14 13.92
CA ILE A 206 8.27 -5.30 14.20
C ILE A 206 9.10 -6.56 13.95
N LEU A 207 9.25 -7.38 14.97
CA LEU A 207 9.96 -8.65 14.97
C LEU A 207 8.98 -9.79 15.25
N ASP A 208 9.41 -11.01 14.93
CA ASP A 208 8.64 -12.25 15.11
C ASP A 208 7.17 -12.16 14.68
N SER A 209 6.90 -11.55 13.52
CA SER A 209 5.54 -11.39 12.98
C SER A 209 4.56 -10.68 13.95
N GLY A 210 5.05 -9.70 14.72
CA GLY A 210 4.25 -8.96 15.70
C GLY A 210 4.33 -9.49 17.12
N GLY A 211 5.02 -10.63 17.36
CA GLY A 211 5.27 -11.15 18.70
C GLY A 211 6.21 -10.27 19.53
N LEU A 212 7.02 -9.44 18.87
CA LEU A 212 7.96 -8.53 19.52
C LEU A 212 7.99 -7.19 18.78
N ILE A 213 7.87 -6.11 19.53
CA ILE A 213 8.09 -4.75 19.04
C ILE A 213 9.29 -4.19 19.77
N VAL A 214 10.21 -3.56 19.05
CA VAL A 214 11.37 -2.87 19.61
C VAL A 214 11.32 -1.40 19.27
N ALA A 215 11.85 -0.55 20.15
CA ALA A 215 11.95 0.88 19.93
C ALA A 215 13.21 1.47 20.57
N VAL A 216 13.82 2.44 19.89
CA VAL A 216 14.97 3.22 20.37
C VAL A 216 14.62 4.70 20.25
N GLU A 217 14.87 5.46 21.31
CA GLU A 217 14.58 6.89 21.34
C GLU A 217 15.42 7.64 20.30
N ALA A 218 14.81 8.55 19.54
CA ALA A 218 15.42 9.18 18.38
C ALA A 218 15.64 10.68 18.65
N HIS A 219 16.78 11.00 19.26
CA HIS A 219 17.22 12.37 19.51
C HIS A 219 18.54 12.65 18.78
N ARG A 220 18.63 13.79 18.10
CA ARG A 220 19.85 14.20 17.37
C ARG A 220 20.95 14.71 18.31
N ASP A 221 20.55 15.23 19.47
CA ASP A 221 21.38 15.90 20.45
C ASP A 221 21.75 15.02 21.66
N ARG A 222 21.29 13.76 21.68
CA ARG A 222 21.47 12.86 22.82
C ARG A 222 22.02 11.51 22.38
N GLN A 223 22.95 11.00 23.17
CA GLN A 223 23.44 9.64 23.01
C GLN A 223 22.44 8.65 23.59
N VAL A 224 22.33 7.48 22.96
CA VAL A 224 21.47 6.39 23.40
C VAL A 224 22.30 5.22 23.92
N LYS A 225 21.76 4.55 24.93
CA LYS A 225 22.27 3.25 25.41
C LYS A 225 21.15 2.26 25.74
N THR A 226 19.90 2.68 25.57
CA THR A 226 18.72 1.92 25.99
C THR A 226 17.86 1.54 24.79
N ILE A 227 17.38 0.30 24.78
CA ILE A 227 16.37 -0.19 23.86
C ILE A 227 15.11 -0.51 24.66
N LYS A 228 13.96 -0.14 24.13
CA LYS A 228 12.65 -0.49 24.68
C LYS A 228 12.09 -1.65 23.87
N PHE A 229 11.45 -2.62 24.52
CA PHE A 229 10.79 -3.72 23.84
C PHE A 229 9.45 -4.09 24.48
N SER A 230 8.53 -4.63 23.68
CA SER A 230 7.19 -5.05 24.10
C SER A 230 6.84 -6.39 23.44
N THR A 231 6.25 -7.29 24.22
CA THR A 231 5.78 -8.63 23.76
C THR A 231 4.26 -8.74 23.74
N ASP A 232 3.56 -7.61 23.88
CA ASP A 232 2.10 -7.55 24.04
C ASP A 232 1.47 -6.47 23.15
N GLU A 233 2.00 -6.34 21.93
CA GLU A 233 1.57 -5.39 20.91
C GLU A 233 1.65 -3.92 21.36
N GLY A 234 2.69 -3.56 22.13
CA GLY A 234 2.96 -2.19 22.55
C GLY A 234 2.08 -1.71 23.71
N ARG A 235 1.54 -2.62 24.53
CA ARG A 235 0.80 -2.24 25.75
C ARG A 235 1.73 -1.96 26.92
N CYS A 236 2.73 -2.83 27.10
CA CYS A 236 3.73 -2.72 28.15
C CYS A 236 5.13 -2.69 27.51
N TRP A 237 5.98 -1.79 28.02
CA TRP A 237 7.35 -1.64 27.55
C TRP A 237 8.34 -1.92 28.67
N LYS A 238 9.39 -2.64 28.31
CA LYS A 238 10.57 -2.89 29.14
C LYS A 238 11.77 -2.20 28.51
N SER A 239 12.61 -1.61 29.35
CA SER A 239 13.86 -0.97 28.92
C SER A 239 15.05 -1.86 29.24
N TYR A 240 16.00 -1.95 28.32
CA TYR A 240 17.26 -2.67 28.49
C TYR A 240 18.44 -1.81 28.06
N ASN A 241 19.49 -1.76 28.88
CA ASN A 241 20.73 -1.08 28.53
C ASN A 241 21.58 -2.03 27.67
N PHE A 242 21.71 -1.75 26.38
CA PHE A 242 22.40 -2.63 25.44
C PHE A 242 23.90 -2.32 25.27
N THR A 243 24.37 -1.22 25.85
CA THR A 243 25.79 -0.81 25.80
C THR A 243 26.14 0.00 27.05
N GLU A 244 27.36 -0.15 27.55
CA GLU A 244 27.91 0.68 28.63
C GLU A 244 28.39 2.04 28.09
N GLN A 245 28.86 2.06 26.84
CA GLN A 245 29.34 3.25 26.14
C GLN A 245 28.25 3.76 25.19
N PRO A 246 27.53 4.85 25.56
CA PRO A 246 26.49 5.42 24.72
C PRO A 246 27.04 5.95 23.40
N PHE A 247 26.19 6.08 22.39
CA PHE A 247 26.55 6.63 21.09
C PHE A 247 25.39 7.41 20.47
N PHE A 248 25.66 8.27 19.49
CA PHE A 248 24.63 8.98 18.76
C PHE A 248 23.90 8.02 17.83
N PHE A 249 22.59 7.92 17.99
CA PHE A 249 21.76 7.01 17.22
C PHE A 249 21.67 7.46 15.75
N ALA A 250 21.88 6.52 14.83
CA ALA A 250 21.73 6.76 13.39
C ALA A 250 20.58 5.96 12.78
N GLY A 251 20.32 4.73 13.24
CA GLY A 251 19.28 3.91 12.66
C GLY A 251 19.09 2.56 13.33
N LEU A 252 17.97 1.92 12.98
CA LEU A 252 17.60 0.58 13.41
C LEU A 252 17.50 -0.31 12.16
N ALA A 253 18.11 -1.50 12.19
CA ALA A 253 18.05 -2.46 11.10
C ALA A 253 17.59 -3.83 11.60
N SER A 254 16.69 -4.45 10.86
CA SER A 254 16.22 -5.82 11.09
C SER A 254 16.09 -6.55 9.76
N GLU A 255 16.07 -7.88 9.78
CA GLU A 255 15.82 -8.68 8.60
C GLU A 255 14.45 -8.30 7.96
N PRO A 256 14.39 -8.07 6.64
CA PRO A 256 13.12 -7.83 5.96
C PRO A 256 12.11 -8.97 6.17
N GLY A 257 10.84 -8.64 6.33
CA GLY A 257 9.75 -9.62 6.48
C GLY A 257 9.43 -10.04 7.92
N THR A 258 9.96 -9.34 8.93
CA THR A 258 9.59 -9.45 10.37
C THR A 258 9.80 -10.81 11.04
N LYS A 259 10.48 -11.78 10.40
CA LYS A 259 10.61 -13.15 10.94
C LYS A 259 11.78 -13.33 11.90
N ALA A 260 12.74 -12.41 11.88
CA ALA A 260 13.90 -12.45 12.75
C ALA A 260 13.56 -12.04 14.19
N MET A 261 14.37 -12.53 15.13
CA MET A 261 14.41 -12.10 16.53
C MET A 261 15.53 -11.08 16.80
N ASN A 262 16.24 -10.68 15.74
CA ASN A 262 17.49 -9.93 15.85
C ASN A 262 17.28 -8.52 15.33
N VAL A 263 17.85 -7.55 16.04
CA VAL A 263 17.84 -6.14 15.63
C VAL A 263 19.21 -5.53 15.85
N SER A 264 19.68 -4.76 14.87
CA SER A 264 20.95 -4.04 14.94
C SER A 264 20.68 -2.56 15.14
N VAL A 265 21.23 -2.00 16.22
CA VAL A 265 21.21 -0.57 16.54
C VAL A 265 22.48 0.05 16.00
N TRP A 266 22.35 1.00 15.07
CA TRP A 266 23.45 1.69 14.41
C TRP A 266 23.63 3.10 14.95
N GLY A 267 24.88 3.53 15.06
CA GLY A 267 25.21 4.89 15.47
C GLY A 267 26.70 5.17 15.38
N PHE A 268 27.12 6.30 15.95
CA PHE A 268 28.52 6.72 15.93
C PHE A 268 28.95 7.37 17.24
N ARG A 269 30.24 7.28 17.54
CA ARG A 269 30.92 7.97 18.64
C ARG A 269 31.93 8.96 18.07
N PRO A 270 32.03 10.19 18.62
CA PRO A 270 33.12 11.09 18.26
C PRO A 270 34.43 10.56 18.85
N GLU A 271 35.47 10.43 18.02
CA GLU A 271 36.84 10.17 18.46
C GLU A 271 37.58 11.48 18.81
N ASP A 272 38.76 11.36 19.43
CA ASP A 272 39.59 12.50 19.87
C ASP A 272 40.03 13.40 18.70
N ASP A 273 40.13 12.85 17.49
CA ASP A 273 40.46 13.58 16.26
C ASP A 273 39.23 14.22 15.58
N GLY A 274 38.04 14.07 16.18
CA GLY A 274 36.76 14.57 15.67
C GLY A 274 36.11 13.68 14.61
N GLN A 275 36.70 12.55 14.22
CA GLN A 275 36.09 11.63 13.26
C GLN A 275 35.02 10.75 13.92
N PRO A 276 33.92 10.42 13.21
CA PRO A 276 32.90 9.53 13.74
C PRO A 276 33.30 8.06 13.59
N MET A 277 33.53 7.36 14.70
CA MET A 277 33.63 5.90 14.72
C MET A 277 32.22 5.29 14.69
N TRP A 278 31.91 4.55 13.62
CA TRP A 278 30.64 3.83 13.49
C TRP A 278 30.61 2.60 14.39
N VAL A 279 29.50 2.43 15.11
CA VAL A 279 29.26 1.31 16.03
C VAL A 279 27.92 0.68 15.67
N THR A 280 27.89 -0.66 15.71
CA THR A 280 26.65 -1.43 15.58
C THR A 280 26.55 -2.42 16.72
N VAL A 281 25.40 -2.46 17.38
CA VAL A 281 25.09 -3.43 18.44
C VAL A 281 23.92 -4.27 17.97
N THR A 282 24.14 -5.56 17.78
CA THR A 282 23.08 -6.50 17.39
C THR A 282 22.58 -7.26 18.60
N ILE A 283 21.28 -7.19 18.84
CA ILE A 283 20.60 -7.77 19.98
C ILE A 283 19.76 -8.94 19.46
N ASP A 284 19.98 -10.13 20.00
CA ASP A 284 19.20 -11.33 19.73
C ASP A 284 18.22 -11.60 20.88
N PHE A 285 16.92 -11.45 20.61
CA PHE A 285 15.87 -11.67 21.59
C PHE A 285 15.48 -13.15 21.76
N GLN A 286 16.05 -14.08 20.98
CA GLN A 286 15.80 -15.51 21.11
C GLN A 286 16.24 -16.06 22.47
N SER A 287 17.30 -15.48 23.04
CA SER A 287 17.79 -15.81 24.38
C SER A 287 16.83 -15.37 25.49
N LEU A 288 16.02 -14.31 25.25
CA LEU A 288 15.03 -13.82 26.19
C LEU A 288 13.70 -14.57 26.08
N ILE A 289 13.24 -14.84 24.86
CA ILE A 289 11.98 -15.52 24.57
C ILE A 289 12.29 -16.91 24.03
N THR A 290 12.64 -17.85 24.92
CA THR A 290 13.08 -19.20 24.50
C THR A 290 11.93 -20.09 24.03
N ARG A 291 10.75 -19.94 24.64
CA ARG A 291 9.55 -20.76 24.38
C ARG A 291 8.94 -20.47 23.00
N GLU A 292 8.62 -21.54 22.26
CA GLU A 292 7.84 -21.44 21.01
C GLU A 292 6.33 -21.43 21.26
N CYS A 293 5.60 -20.75 20.39
CA CYS A 293 4.15 -20.64 20.50
C CYS A 293 3.47 -21.97 20.15
N SER A 294 2.52 -22.33 20.99
CA SER A 294 1.68 -23.52 20.84
C SER A 294 0.25 -23.12 20.49
N LYS A 295 -0.63 -24.09 20.22
CA LYS A 295 -1.99 -23.78 19.78
C LYS A 295 -2.80 -22.93 20.76
N LYS A 296 -2.56 -23.08 22.08
CA LYS A 296 -3.25 -22.35 23.17
C LYS A 296 -2.87 -20.88 23.27
N ASP A 297 -1.73 -20.49 22.71
CA ASP A 297 -1.21 -19.12 22.73
C ASP A 297 -1.92 -18.20 21.72
N TYR A 298 -2.76 -18.77 20.85
CA TYR A 298 -3.50 -18.02 19.84
C TYR A 298 -4.99 -17.93 20.14
N GLU A 299 -5.63 -16.87 19.66
CA GLU A 299 -7.06 -16.63 19.68
C GLU A 299 -7.62 -16.39 18.26
N GLU A 300 -8.92 -16.63 18.08
CA GLU A 300 -9.62 -16.24 16.87
C GLU A 300 -10.08 -14.79 16.99
N TRP A 301 -9.80 -13.99 15.98
CA TRP A 301 -10.11 -12.57 15.94
C TRP A 301 -10.80 -12.21 14.61
N LEU A 302 -12.03 -11.70 14.70
CA LEU A 302 -12.78 -11.24 13.54
C LEU A 302 -12.32 -9.83 13.14
N ALA A 303 -11.73 -9.72 11.95
CA ALA A 303 -11.30 -8.44 11.39
C ALA A 303 -12.50 -7.51 11.12
N HIS A 304 -12.27 -6.20 11.21
CA HIS A 304 -13.27 -5.16 10.96
C HIS A 304 -14.54 -5.25 11.83
N SER A 305 -14.50 -6.04 12.90
CA SER A 305 -15.61 -6.14 13.84
C SER A 305 -15.82 -4.79 14.52
N THR A 306 -17.04 -4.27 14.45
CA THR A 306 -17.45 -3.12 15.25
C THR A 306 -18.37 -3.64 16.33
N ASN A 307 -18.07 -3.37 17.61
CA ASN A 307 -18.80 -3.85 18.80
C ASN A 307 -20.31 -3.48 18.88
N LYS A 308 -20.93 -3.06 17.76
CA LYS A 308 -22.35 -2.81 17.58
C LYS A 308 -23.07 -4.10 17.14
N GLY A 309 -23.14 -5.07 18.05
CA GLY A 309 -24.02 -6.25 17.97
C GLY A 309 -23.78 -7.23 16.82
N ASP A 310 -24.36 -8.43 16.96
CA ASP A 310 -24.37 -9.52 15.97
C ASP A 310 -25.25 -9.19 14.76
N SER A 311 -24.93 -8.10 14.05
CA SER A 311 -25.46 -7.95 12.69
C SER A 311 -24.82 -9.01 11.79
N GLU A 312 -25.59 -9.59 10.88
CA GLU A 312 -25.07 -10.53 9.87
C GLU A 312 -23.94 -9.91 9.02
N ARG A 313 -23.80 -8.59 9.01
CA ARG A 313 -22.72 -7.84 8.34
C ARG A 313 -21.53 -7.48 9.22
N ASN A 314 -21.51 -7.83 10.51
CA ASN A 314 -20.36 -7.54 11.36
C ASN A 314 -19.07 -8.17 10.78
N GLY A 315 -18.01 -7.36 10.66
CA GLY A 315 -16.74 -7.74 10.03
C GLY A 315 -16.78 -7.88 8.51
N CYS A 316 -17.88 -7.54 7.84
CA CYS A 316 -17.97 -7.61 6.39
C CYS A 316 -17.36 -6.37 5.74
N VAL A 317 -16.29 -6.55 4.98
CA VAL A 317 -15.64 -5.50 4.21
C VAL A 317 -15.29 -6.03 2.82
N LEU A 318 -15.69 -5.31 1.77
CA LEU A 318 -15.52 -5.72 0.38
C LEU A 318 -16.07 -7.13 0.13
N GLY A 319 -17.30 -7.34 0.62
CA GLY A 319 -18.03 -8.59 0.49
C GLY A 319 -17.48 -9.81 1.22
N MET A 320 -16.50 -9.64 2.12
CA MET A 320 -15.87 -10.76 2.83
C MET A 320 -15.73 -10.49 4.33
N LYS A 321 -15.88 -11.55 5.14
CA LYS A 321 -15.41 -11.59 6.52
C LYS A 321 -14.10 -12.37 6.59
N GLU A 322 -13.19 -11.90 7.44
CA GLU A 322 -11.92 -12.58 7.68
C GLU A 322 -11.72 -12.79 9.18
N THR A 323 -11.61 -14.05 9.60
CA THR A 323 -11.28 -14.42 10.97
C THR A 323 -9.85 -14.92 11.02
N TYR A 324 -9.00 -14.19 11.73
CA TYR A 324 -7.57 -14.48 11.85
C TYR A 324 -7.29 -15.26 13.13
N ARG A 325 -6.27 -16.10 13.07
CA ARG A 325 -5.65 -16.68 14.27
C ARG A 325 -4.49 -15.80 14.71
N ARG A 326 -4.65 -15.07 15.79
CA ARG A 326 -3.67 -14.08 16.30
C ARG A 326 -3.05 -14.52 17.61
N LEU A 327 -1.82 -14.09 17.86
CA LEU A 327 -1.15 -14.33 19.14
C LEU A 327 -1.87 -13.55 20.23
N LYS A 328 -2.18 -14.21 21.34
CA LYS A 328 -2.79 -13.55 22.50
C LYS A 328 -1.78 -12.60 23.12
N LYS A 329 -2.22 -11.40 23.49
CA LYS A 329 -1.37 -10.33 24.05
C LYS A 329 -0.62 -10.76 25.32
N GLN A 330 -1.22 -11.65 26.12
CA GLN A 330 -0.62 -12.21 27.34
C GLN A 330 0.32 -13.41 27.10
N SER A 331 0.40 -13.93 25.87
CA SER A 331 1.21 -15.10 25.56
C SER A 331 2.60 -14.69 25.09
N VAL A 332 3.58 -14.79 26.00
CA VAL A 332 4.98 -14.55 25.67
C VAL A 332 5.59 -15.84 25.12
N CYS A 333 5.79 -15.89 23.80
CA CYS A 333 6.44 -16.97 23.05
C CYS A 333 6.85 -16.50 21.66
N ARG A 334 7.68 -17.29 20.97
CA ARG A 334 8.09 -17.05 19.58
C ARG A 334 7.13 -17.69 18.58
N ASN A 335 6.63 -16.92 17.62
CA ASN A 335 5.92 -17.44 16.45
C ASN A 335 6.84 -18.29 15.58
N GLY A 336 8.10 -17.87 15.42
CA GLY A 336 9.13 -18.59 14.69
C GLY A 336 9.15 -18.29 13.18
N ARG A 337 10.26 -18.64 12.53
CA ARG A 337 10.52 -18.27 11.12
C ARG A 337 9.56 -18.92 10.10
N SER A 338 8.99 -20.07 10.46
CA SER A 338 8.00 -20.80 9.67
C SER A 338 6.56 -20.31 9.92
N PHE A 339 6.36 -19.26 10.72
CA PHE A 339 5.04 -18.69 10.95
C PHE A 339 4.39 -18.26 9.64
N VAL A 340 3.12 -18.63 9.50
CA VAL A 340 2.24 -18.24 8.40
C VAL A 340 0.92 -17.81 9.01
N VAL A 341 0.44 -16.64 8.59
CA VAL A 341 -0.87 -16.13 8.99
C VAL A 341 -1.96 -17.12 8.57
N LYS A 342 -2.71 -17.62 9.55
CA LYS A 342 -3.88 -18.47 9.31
C LYS A 342 -5.15 -17.63 9.41
N LYS A 343 -5.98 -17.68 8.38
CA LYS A 343 -7.29 -17.02 8.35
C LYS A 343 -8.36 -17.90 7.75
N LYS A 344 -9.59 -17.74 8.22
CA LYS A 344 -10.81 -18.25 7.61
C LYS A 344 -11.47 -17.09 6.89
N GLN A 345 -11.97 -17.34 5.69
CA GLN A 345 -12.68 -16.33 4.89
C GLN A 345 -14.09 -16.83 4.62
N SER A 346 -15.09 -15.96 4.76
CA SER A 346 -16.47 -16.25 4.39
C SER A 346 -17.07 -15.09 3.60
N PRO A 347 -17.72 -15.35 2.46
CA PRO A 347 -18.39 -14.32 1.69
C PRO A 347 -19.62 -13.81 2.43
N CYS A 348 -19.94 -12.53 2.22
CA CYS A 348 -21.15 -11.90 2.71
C CYS A 348 -22.21 -11.83 1.61
N PRO A 349 -23.51 -11.77 1.97
CA PRO A 349 -24.57 -11.37 1.06
C PRO A 349 -24.34 -9.97 0.48
N CYS A 350 -24.45 -9.82 -0.84
CA CYS A 350 -24.33 -8.53 -1.51
C CYS A 350 -25.48 -7.58 -1.12
N THR A 351 -25.16 -6.30 -1.04
CA THR A 351 -26.10 -5.19 -0.92
C THR A 351 -25.76 -4.12 -1.95
N ARG A 352 -26.57 -3.06 -2.01
CA ARG A 352 -26.31 -1.89 -2.85
C ARG A 352 -24.97 -1.20 -2.54
N GLU A 353 -24.46 -1.29 -1.31
CA GLU A 353 -23.20 -0.66 -0.90
C GLU A 353 -21.97 -1.33 -1.52
N ASP A 354 -22.10 -2.61 -1.93
CA ASP A 354 -21.04 -3.40 -2.58
C ASP A 354 -20.96 -3.11 -4.11
N TYR A 355 -21.77 -2.16 -4.58
CA TYR A 355 -21.76 -1.63 -5.94
C TYR A 355 -21.44 -0.13 -5.92
N LEU A 356 -20.80 0.37 -6.96
CA LEU A 356 -20.65 1.78 -7.32
C LEU A 356 -21.72 2.14 -8.35
N CYS A 357 -22.06 3.43 -8.44
CA CYS A 357 -22.87 3.89 -9.58
C CYS A 357 -22.01 3.90 -10.83
N ASP A 358 -22.56 3.35 -11.90
CA ASP A 358 -21.89 3.31 -13.18
C ASP A 358 -21.92 4.68 -13.86
N TYR A 359 -21.20 4.82 -14.98
CA TYR A 359 -21.12 6.06 -15.72
C TYR A 359 -22.52 6.62 -16.06
N GLY A 360 -22.71 7.91 -15.80
CA GLY A 360 -24.00 8.60 -16.00
C GLY A 360 -25.01 8.42 -14.85
N TYR A 361 -24.65 7.69 -13.79
CA TYR A 361 -25.47 7.51 -12.60
C TYR A 361 -24.83 8.13 -11.36
N PHE A 362 -25.63 8.44 -10.36
CA PHE A 362 -25.17 8.97 -9.07
C PHE A 362 -26.09 8.53 -7.93
N ARG A 363 -25.58 8.60 -6.69
CA ARG A 363 -26.41 8.41 -5.49
C ARG A 363 -26.88 9.74 -4.96
N HIS A 364 -28.17 9.85 -4.66
CA HIS A 364 -28.65 10.95 -3.82
C HIS A 364 -28.22 10.73 -2.37
N VAL A 365 -28.05 11.84 -1.63
CA VAL A 365 -27.52 11.86 -0.24
C VAL A 365 -28.31 10.94 0.71
N ASN A 366 -29.58 10.66 0.42
CA ASN A 366 -30.48 9.88 1.29
C ASN A 366 -30.83 8.48 0.73
N THR A 367 -30.26 8.06 -0.40
CA THR A 367 -30.60 6.79 -1.05
C THR A 367 -29.35 5.99 -1.39
N SER A 368 -29.37 4.68 -1.16
CA SER A 368 -28.34 3.76 -1.69
C SER A 368 -28.58 3.38 -3.16
N GLU A 369 -29.59 3.97 -3.78
CA GLU A 369 -29.96 3.74 -5.17
C GLU A 369 -29.13 4.60 -6.13
N CYS A 370 -28.69 4.00 -7.23
CA CYS A 370 -28.01 4.71 -8.32
C CYS A 370 -29.06 5.15 -9.32
N VAL A 371 -29.22 6.46 -9.46
CA VAL A 371 -30.18 7.08 -10.39
C VAL A 371 -29.45 7.78 -11.51
N ARG A 372 -30.07 7.82 -12.69
CA ARG A 372 -29.49 8.45 -13.88
C ARG A 372 -29.41 9.97 -13.68
N GLN A 373 -28.30 10.57 -14.11
CA GLN A 373 -28.16 12.03 -14.04
C GLN A 373 -29.11 12.71 -15.07
N PRO A 374 -29.79 13.81 -14.71
CA PRO A 374 -30.79 14.44 -15.58
C PRO A 374 -30.25 14.99 -16.91
N ASN A 375 -28.96 15.39 -16.93
CA ASN A 375 -28.31 16.06 -18.06
C ASN A 375 -27.36 15.16 -18.85
N THR A 376 -27.33 13.85 -18.59
CA THR A 376 -26.54 12.93 -19.44
C THR A 376 -27.29 12.72 -20.75
N PRO A 377 -26.72 13.05 -21.92
CA PRO A 377 -27.37 12.76 -23.19
C PRO A 377 -27.72 11.27 -23.26
N ASN A 378 -28.84 10.93 -23.93
CA ASN A 378 -29.30 9.54 -24.06
C ASN A 378 -28.36 8.66 -24.91
N LYS A 379 -27.22 9.23 -25.33
CA LYS A 379 -26.15 8.54 -26.04
C LYS A 379 -25.41 7.64 -25.06
N SER A 380 -25.35 6.38 -25.42
CA SER A 380 -24.31 5.46 -25.00
C SER A 380 -22.94 6.17 -25.04
N PHE A 381 -22.13 5.98 -24.01
CA PHE A 381 -20.76 6.46 -24.04
C PHE A 381 -20.02 5.55 -25.02
N GLU A 382 -19.90 5.98 -26.28
CA GLU A 382 -19.17 5.30 -27.34
C GLU A 382 -17.67 5.43 -27.03
N MET A 383 -17.11 4.43 -26.33
CA MET A 383 -15.66 4.29 -26.22
C MET A 383 -15.19 3.27 -27.23
N CYS A 384 -14.27 3.67 -28.11
CA CYS A 384 -13.54 2.75 -28.96
C CYS A 384 -12.38 2.17 -28.14
N LEU A 385 -12.58 0.98 -27.56
CA LEU A 385 -11.54 0.18 -26.93
C LEU A 385 -11.07 -0.84 -27.98
N ASP A 386 -9.80 -0.80 -28.35
CA ASP A 386 -9.17 -1.84 -29.18
C ASP A 386 -9.74 -1.98 -30.61
N GLY A 387 -10.34 -0.91 -31.15
CA GLY A 387 -11.06 -0.98 -32.43
C GLY A 387 -12.46 -1.56 -32.31
N GLU A 388 -12.94 -1.74 -31.09
CA GLU A 388 -14.31 -2.10 -30.74
C GLU A 388 -15.00 -0.95 -29.97
N GLU A 389 -16.07 -0.40 -30.53
CA GLU A 389 -17.07 0.47 -29.92
C GLU A 389 -17.78 -0.32 -28.83
N ASP A 390 -17.40 -0.09 -27.59
CA ASP A 390 -18.16 -0.53 -26.43
C ASP A 390 -19.34 0.42 -26.26
N GLU A 391 -20.52 -0.01 -26.69
CA GLU A 391 -21.75 0.66 -26.29
C GLU A 391 -21.99 0.34 -24.81
N LEU A 392 -21.54 1.23 -23.90
CA LEU A 392 -21.75 1.11 -22.46
C LEU A 392 -23.24 1.25 -22.13
N LEU A 393 -23.99 0.17 -22.31
CA LEU A 393 -25.35 0.00 -21.83
C LEU A 393 -25.29 -0.35 -20.34
N THR A 394 -25.15 0.67 -19.51
CA THR A 394 -24.96 0.47 -18.08
C THR A 394 -26.30 0.22 -17.37
N ALA A 395 -26.33 -0.79 -16.50
CA ALA A 395 -27.42 -1.09 -15.57
C ALA A 395 -27.58 -0.03 -14.45
N GLY A 396 -26.73 1.01 -14.47
CA GLY A 396 -26.56 1.99 -13.41
C GLY A 396 -25.69 1.56 -12.23
N TYR A 397 -25.29 0.28 -12.17
CA TYR A 397 -24.47 -0.27 -11.10
C TYR A 397 -23.29 -1.08 -11.62
N ARG A 398 -22.15 -0.92 -10.97
CA ARG A 398 -20.94 -1.72 -11.20
C ARG A 398 -20.43 -2.24 -9.86
N LYS A 399 -19.98 -3.50 -9.78
CA LYS A 399 -19.48 -4.04 -8.50
C LYS A 399 -18.25 -3.26 -8.04
N VAL A 400 -18.12 -3.01 -6.73
CA VAL A 400 -16.92 -2.39 -6.16
C VAL A 400 -15.72 -3.29 -6.47
N PRO A 401 -14.59 -2.76 -6.97
CA PRO A 401 -13.40 -3.56 -7.20
C PRO A 401 -12.94 -4.29 -5.94
N SER A 402 -12.43 -5.52 -6.12
CA SER A 402 -12.07 -6.44 -5.02
C SER A 402 -13.23 -6.93 -4.15
N ASP A 403 -14.48 -6.58 -4.44
CA ASP A 403 -15.64 -7.04 -3.68
C ASP A 403 -16.02 -8.48 -4.06
N LYS A 404 -16.05 -9.36 -3.06
CA LYS A 404 -16.31 -10.79 -3.23
C LYS A 404 -17.60 -11.24 -2.57
N CYS A 405 -18.58 -10.34 -2.43
CA CYS A 405 -19.89 -10.71 -1.93
C CYS A 405 -20.56 -11.72 -2.88
N GLU A 406 -21.39 -12.59 -2.31
CA GLU A 406 -22.12 -13.65 -3.02
C GLU A 406 -23.60 -13.63 -2.64
N GLY A 407 -24.49 -13.83 -3.62
CA GLY A 407 -25.94 -13.76 -3.39
C GLY A 407 -26.42 -12.37 -2.94
N GLY A 408 -27.66 -12.27 -2.45
CA GLY A 408 -28.24 -11.00 -2.01
C GLY A 408 -28.68 -10.09 -3.17
N PHE A 409 -28.37 -8.80 -3.07
CA PHE A 409 -28.75 -7.81 -4.09
C PHE A 409 -27.94 -8.00 -5.38
N THR A 410 -28.64 -8.09 -6.50
CA THR A 410 -28.08 -8.03 -7.85
C THR A 410 -28.84 -6.98 -8.65
N PRO A 411 -28.17 -6.07 -9.38
CA PRO A 411 -28.84 -5.10 -10.21
C PRO A 411 -29.68 -5.81 -11.28
N GLN A 412 -30.95 -5.43 -11.41
CA GLN A 412 -31.80 -5.95 -12.48
C GLN A 412 -31.40 -5.28 -13.79
N HIS A 413 -31.25 -6.06 -14.86
CA HIS A 413 -30.73 -5.67 -16.17
C HIS A 413 -29.20 -5.56 -16.28
N MET A 414 -28.47 -6.68 -16.25
CA MET A 414 -27.20 -6.76 -16.99
C MET A 414 -27.53 -6.63 -18.47
N VAL A 415 -27.58 -5.41 -19.00
CA VAL A 415 -27.59 -5.23 -20.45
C VAL A 415 -26.17 -5.58 -20.90
N GLN A 416 -26.06 -6.59 -21.78
CA GLN A 416 -24.77 -6.95 -22.37
C GLN A 416 -24.21 -5.71 -23.07
N THR A 417 -22.96 -5.38 -22.81
CA THR A 417 -22.20 -4.41 -23.63
C THR A 417 -22.32 -4.88 -25.07
N ILE A 418 -22.94 -4.07 -25.94
CA ILE A 418 -22.98 -4.38 -27.36
C ILE A 418 -21.65 -3.89 -27.92
N ILE A 419 -20.77 -4.85 -28.20
CA ILE A 419 -19.49 -4.62 -28.82
C ILE A 419 -19.74 -4.41 -30.33
N ARG A 420 -19.43 -3.24 -30.86
CA ARG A 420 -19.42 -2.96 -32.32
C ARG A 420 -17.99 -2.71 -32.76
N PRO A 421 -17.59 -2.97 -34.02
CA PRO A 421 -16.27 -2.54 -34.49
C PRO A 421 -16.27 -1.03 -34.77
N CYS A 422 -15.30 -0.28 -34.23
CA CYS A 422 -15.09 1.14 -34.51
C CYS A 422 -13.82 1.35 -35.35
N GLY A 423 -13.93 2.17 -36.40
CA GLY A 423 -12.79 2.60 -37.21
C GLY A 423 -12.80 2.13 -38.66
N VAL A 424 -13.73 2.64 -39.47
CA VAL A 424 -13.47 2.91 -40.90
C VAL A 424 -14.00 4.31 -41.19
N LYS A 425 -13.10 5.27 -41.45
CA LYS A 425 -13.52 6.56 -42.02
C LYS A 425 -14.18 6.27 -43.38
N PRO A 426 -15.39 6.77 -43.67
CA PRO A 426 -15.92 6.68 -45.01
C PRO A 426 -15.08 7.61 -45.89
N THR A 427 -14.15 7.03 -46.65
CA THR A 427 -13.54 7.72 -47.77
C THR A 427 -14.67 8.03 -48.76
N LEU A 428 -14.90 9.32 -49.03
CA LEU A 428 -15.74 9.73 -50.14
C LEU A 428 -15.13 9.17 -51.44
N ASP A 429 -15.75 8.15 -52.01
CA ASP A 429 -15.43 7.65 -53.34
C ASP A 429 -16.08 8.55 -54.40
N PRO A 430 -15.32 9.07 -55.38
CA PRO A 430 -15.88 9.55 -56.63
C PRO A 430 -16.03 8.36 -57.60
N SER A 431 -17.28 8.02 -57.87
CA SER A 431 -17.81 7.65 -59.19
C SER A 431 -17.15 6.47 -59.94
N ALA A 432 -17.85 5.33 -59.88
CA ALA A 432 -18.25 4.46 -61.01
C ALA A 432 -17.29 4.27 -62.21
N VAL A 433 -16.73 3.06 -62.32
CA VAL A 433 -16.63 2.33 -63.60
C VAL A 433 -16.96 0.85 -63.38
N SER A 434 -17.96 0.36 -64.10
CA SER A 434 -18.44 -1.02 -64.10
C SER A 434 -17.78 -1.88 -65.20
N THR A 435 -17.98 -3.20 -65.08
CA THR A 435 -17.83 -4.30 -66.06
C THR A 435 -16.42 -4.92 -66.16
N SER A 436 -16.20 -6.24 -66.18
CA SER A 436 -17.06 -7.46 -66.27
C SER A 436 -16.23 -8.71 -65.82
N PRO A 437 -16.85 -9.88 -65.55
CA PRO A 437 -16.16 -11.11 -65.14
C PRO A 437 -15.72 -11.97 -66.34
N VAL A 438 -14.97 -13.07 -66.08
CA VAL A 438 -14.47 -14.18 -66.96
C VAL A 438 -12.93 -14.22 -66.87
N GLU A 439 -12.19 -15.32 -66.66
CA GLU A 439 -12.46 -16.76 -66.63
C GLU A 439 -11.42 -17.48 -65.76
N HIS A 440 -11.78 -18.65 -65.28
CA HIS A 440 -10.94 -19.61 -64.58
C HIS A 440 -10.26 -20.53 -65.61
N PHE A 441 -8.92 -20.65 -65.59
CA PHE A 441 -8.21 -21.75 -66.24
C PHE A 441 -7.14 -22.33 -65.32
N ASP A 442 -7.40 -23.56 -64.90
CA ASP A 442 -6.48 -24.53 -64.31
C ASP A 442 -5.58 -25.12 -65.40
N THR A 443 -4.25 -25.16 -65.17
CA THR A 443 -3.42 -26.28 -65.66
C THR A 443 -2.29 -26.64 -64.67
N PRO A 444 -1.93 -27.94 -64.53
CA PRO A 444 -1.33 -28.49 -63.30
C PRO A 444 0.20 -28.63 -63.33
N LYS A 445 0.91 -27.87 -64.16
CA LYS A 445 2.39 -28.00 -64.27
C LYS A 445 3.19 -26.77 -63.82
N GLU A 446 2.57 -25.62 -63.58
CA GLU A 446 3.26 -24.42 -63.09
C GLU A 446 3.18 -24.24 -61.56
N ARG A 447 2.17 -24.82 -60.88
CA ARG A 447 2.11 -24.83 -59.40
C ARG A 447 3.26 -25.61 -58.74
N LEU A 448 3.77 -26.66 -59.38
CA LEU A 448 4.84 -27.49 -58.80
C LEU A 448 6.18 -26.72 -58.76
N VAL A 449 6.46 -25.91 -59.78
CA VAL A 449 7.68 -25.10 -59.86
C VAL A 449 7.64 -23.96 -58.86
N LEU A 450 6.48 -23.30 -58.70
CA LEU A 450 6.32 -22.21 -57.73
C LEU A 450 6.41 -22.68 -56.27
N ILE A 451 5.91 -23.88 -55.96
CA ILE A 451 6.02 -24.48 -54.62
C ILE A 451 7.47 -24.87 -54.30
N LEU A 452 8.21 -25.42 -55.27
CA LEU A 452 9.63 -25.78 -55.08
C LEU A 452 10.52 -24.54 -54.92
N VAL A 453 10.26 -23.45 -55.66
CA VAL A 453 11.02 -22.20 -55.54
C VAL A 453 10.69 -21.47 -54.23
N SER A 454 9.43 -21.43 -53.80
CA SER A 454 9.04 -20.79 -52.54
C SER A 454 9.51 -21.57 -51.30
N THR A 455 9.48 -22.91 -51.33
CA THR A 455 10.05 -23.73 -50.25
C THR A 455 11.58 -23.64 -50.19
N GLY A 456 12.26 -23.62 -51.36
CA GLY A 456 13.70 -23.38 -51.41
C GLY A 456 14.11 -22.02 -50.84
N ALA A 457 13.39 -20.95 -51.18
CA ALA A 457 13.64 -19.61 -50.66
C ALA A 457 13.40 -19.52 -49.14
N ALA A 458 12.34 -20.15 -48.63
CA ALA A 458 12.05 -20.19 -47.20
C ALA A 458 13.14 -20.91 -46.40
N VAL A 459 13.70 -22.01 -46.93
CA VAL A 459 14.81 -22.74 -46.29
C VAL A 459 16.08 -21.89 -46.27
N VAL A 460 16.39 -21.16 -47.35
CA VAL A 460 17.56 -20.27 -47.38
C VAL A 460 17.42 -19.15 -46.35
N VAL A 461 16.23 -18.55 -46.22
CA VAL A 461 15.95 -17.51 -45.20
C VAL A 461 16.05 -18.10 -43.78
N LEU A 462 15.56 -19.32 -43.56
CA LEU A 462 15.67 -19.96 -42.26
C LEU A 462 17.14 -20.22 -41.88
N VAL A 463 17.96 -20.67 -42.84
CA VAL A 463 19.39 -20.90 -42.64
C VAL A 463 20.12 -19.59 -42.35
N THR A 464 19.79 -18.49 -43.02
CA THR A 464 20.42 -17.18 -42.73
C THR A 464 20.05 -16.65 -41.35
N ILE A 465 18.80 -16.81 -40.92
CA ILE A 465 18.35 -16.45 -39.56
C ILE A 465 19.07 -17.29 -38.51
N ILE A 466 19.17 -18.61 -38.70
CA ILE A 466 19.88 -19.50 -37.77
C ILE A 466 21.38 -19.16 -37.72
N SER A 467 21.98 -18.85 -38.88
CA SER A 467 23.39 -18.42 -38.97
C SER A 467 23.63 -17.11 -38.22
N ALA A 468 22.73 -16.12 -38.39
CA ALA A 468 22.80 -14.85 -37.68
C ALA A 468 22.61 -15.03 -36.16
N PHE A 469 21.66 -15.87 -35.74
CA PHE A 469 21.45 -16.20 -34.34
C PHE A 469 22.69 -16.89 -33.73
N LEU A 470 23.31 -17.82 -34.44
CA LEU A 470 24.55 -18.47 -34.00
C LEU A 470 25.73 -17.48 -33.95
N ALA A 471 25.84 -16.54 -34.89
CA ALA A 471 26.86 -15.50 -34.88
C ALA A 471 26.68 -14.53 -33.70
N VAL A 472 25.45 -14.08 -33.43
CA VAL A 472 25.11 -13.23 -32.28
C VAL A 472 25.38 -13.98 -30.97
N ARG A 473 24.95 -15.25 -30.86
CA ARG A 473 25.23 -16.08 -29.68
C ARG A 473 26.75 -16.23 -29.48
N ARG A 474 27.52 -16.49 -30.54
CA ARG A 474 28.98 -16.61 -30.45
C ARG A 474 29.66 -15.29 -30.09
N GLY A 475 29.10 -14.14 -30.49
CA GLY A 475 29.55 -12.81 -30.07
C GLY A 475 29.25 -12.50 -28.59
N VAL A 476 28.03 -12.80 -28.13
CA VAL A 476 27.59 -12.56 -26.74
C VAL A 476 28.32 -13.46 -25.74
N TYR A 477 28.69 -14.68 -26.13
CA TYR A 477 29.52 -15.56 -25.28
C TYR A 477 31.00 -15.14 -25.23
N ARG A 478 31.48 -14.34 -26.17
CA ARG A 478 32.88 -13.88 -26.20
C ARG A 478 33.12 -12.61 -25.37
N THR A 479 32.06 -11.90 -24.97
CA THR A 479 32.14 -10.65 -24.19
C THR A 479 31.63 -10.75 -22.75
N ARG A 480 31.29 -11.95 -22.25
CA ARG A 480 31.06 -12.16 -20.81
C ARG A 480 32.33 -12.63 -20.11
N MET A 481 33.19 -11.67 -19.77
CA MET A 481 34.02 -11.78 -18.57
C MET A 481 33.07 -11.82 -17.36
N PRO A 482 33.17 -12.79 -16.44
CA PRO A 482 32.39 -12.77 -15.22
C PRO A 482 32.89 -11.62 -14.34
N ALA A 483 32.08 -10.55 -14.22
CA ALA A 483 32.28 -9.54 -13.21
C ALA A 483 31.91 -10.12 -11.85
N TYR A 484 32.86 -10.81 -11.21
CA TYR A 484 32.81 -11.08 -9.79
C TYR A 484 33.04 -9.75 -9.04
N ARG A 485 32.02 -9.24 -8.36
CA ARG A 485 32.22 -8.30 -7.24
C ARG A 485 31.99 -9.07 -5.95
N PHE A 486 33.00 -9.82 -5.53
CA PHE A 486 33.14 -10.23 -4.15
C PHE A 486 33.64 -9.03 -3.34
N SER A 487 33.03 -8.84 -2.18
CA SER A 487 33.46 -7.97 -1.11
C SER A 487 34.94 -8.23 -0.78
N ASN A 488 35.77 -7.20 -0.86
CA ASN A 488 37.09 -7.23 -0.25
C ASN A 488 36.92 -7.07 1.28
N LEU A 489 36.79 -8.18 1.99
CA LEU A 489 37.20 -8.27 3.39
C LEU A 489 38.49 -9.09 3.39
N ARG A 490 39.62 -8.41 3.54
CA ARG A 490 40.88 -9.05 3.93
C ARG A 490 40.73 -9.50 5.37
N ILE A 491 40.79 -10.82 5.57
CA ILE A 491 41.18 -11.43 6.83
C ILE A 491 42.70 -11.45 6.82
N GLN A 492 43.32 -10.89 7.85
CA GLN A 492 44.64 -11.30 8.31
C GLN A 492 44.57 -11.47 9.83
N GLU A 493 45.29 -12.51 10.26
CA GLU A 493 45.11 -13.34 11.44
C GLU A 493 45.58 -12.72 12.78
N ASP A 494 45.03 -13.31 13.83
CA ASP A 494 45.61 -13.61 15.15
C ASP A 494 46.35 -12.53 15.95
N ASN A 495 45.75 -12.17 17.09
CA ASN A 495 46.35 -12.53 18.38
C ASN A 495 45.30 -12.50 19.49
N GLY A 496 45.27 -13.59 20.27
CA GLY A 496 44.36 -13.76 21.39
C GLY A 496 44.79 -12.97 22.63
N PHE A 497 43.81 -12.61 23.46
CA PHE A 497 43.98 -12.46 24.90
C PHE A 497 42.65 -12.75 25.60
N THR A 498 42.73 -13.59 26.62
CA THR A 498 41.72 -13.98 27.60
C THR A 498 41.50 -12.89 28.67
N ALA A 499 40.43 -13.08 29.47
CA ALA A 499 40.03 -12.35 30.69
C ALA A 499 39.04 -11.19 30.48
N ASP A 500 38.04 -10.92 31.31
CA ASP A 500 37.50 -11.67 32.45
C ASP A 500 36.04 -11.23 32.66
N LEU A 501 35.30 -12.12 33.30
CA LEU A 501 33.89 -12.00 33.67
C LEU A 501 33.76 -11.11 34.91
N GLU A 502 33.10 -9.94 34.82
CA GLU A 502 32.52 -9.32 36.01
C GLU A 502 31.14 -8.70 35.73
N SER A 503 30.24 -9.04 36.64
CA SER A 503 28.80 -8.82 36.60
C SER A 503 28.46 -7.44 37.17
N ALA A 504 27.72 -6.63 36.42
CA ALA A 504 27.05 -5.45 36.95
C ALA A 504 25.53 -5.54 36.71
N THR A 505 24.81 -5.84 37.79
CA THR A 505 23.34 -5.80 37.91
C THR A 505 22.78 -4.44 37.46
N SER A 506 21.99 -4.43 36.37
CA SER A 506 21.23 -3.25 35.95
C SER A 506 19.78 -3.29 36.43
N SER A 507 19.31 -2.18 37.01
CA SER A 507 17.91 -1.97 37.40
C SER A 507 16.99 -1.83 36.18
N ASN A 508 16.20 -2.87 35.91
CA ASN A 508 15.18 -2.85 34.86
C ASN A 508 13.91 -2.16 35.37
N GLY A 509 13.58 -1.00 34.81
CA GLY A 509 12.29 -0.34 35.01
C GLY A 509 11.22 -0.94 34.10
N THR A 510 10.06 -1.29 34.66
CA THR A 510 8.86 -1.70 33.92
C THR A 510 7.84 -0.56 34.00
N ALA A 511 7.34 -0.10 32.86
CA ALA A 511 6.24 0.86 32.82
C ALA A 511 4.98 0.14 32.29
N CYS A 512 4.04 -0.13 33.18
CA CYS A 512 2.73 -0.69 32.87
C CYS A 512 1.64 0.24 33.41
N GLN A 513 0.61 0.53 32.60
CA GLN A 513 -0.67 1.05 33.08
C GLN A 513 -1.67 -0.09 33.04
N HIS A 514 -2.03 -0.61 34.21
CA HIS A 514 -3.11 -1.59 34.35
C HIS A 514 -4.46 -0.87 34.35
N ASP A 515 -5.38 -1.31 33.50
CA ASP A 515 -6.81 -1.09 33.71
C ASP A 515 -7.26 -2.13 34.74
N SER A 516 -7.49 -1.69 35.97
CA SER A 516 -8.08 -2.50 37.03
C SER A 516 -9.52 -2.06 37.26
N ASP A 517 -10.46 -2.80 36.68
CA ASP A 517 -11.86 -2.85 37.13
C ASP A 517 -12.08 -4.20 37.81
N VAL A 518 -11.85 -4.26 39.13
CA VAL A 518 -12.50 -5.22 40.03
C VAL A 518 -12.57 -4.56 41.41
N ASP A 519 -13.68 -3.87 41.69
CA ASP A 519 -14.17 -3.71 43.06
C ASP A 519 -15.57 -4.31 43.12
N LEU A 520 -15.61 -5.52 43.67
CA LEU A 520 -16.81 -6.14 44.24
C LEU A 520 -17.08 -5.43 45.57
N ILE A 521 -18.26 -4.85 45.71
CA ILE A 521 -18.82 -4.39 46.98
C ILE A 521 -19.59 -5.56 47.61
N GLU A 522 -19.47 -5.65 48.94
CA GLU A 522 -20.14 -6.53 49.93
C GLU A 522 -21.52 -7.10 49.56
#